data_AF-A0A8B6HIV3-F1
#
_entry.id   AF-A0A8B6HIV3-F1
#
_cell.length_a   1.000
_cell.length_b   1.000
_cell.length_c   1.000
_cell.angle_alpha   90.00
_cell.angle_beta   90.00
_cell.angle_gamma   90.00
#
_symmetry.space_group_name_H-M   'P 1'
#
loop_
_entity.id
_entity.type
_entity.pdbx_description
1 polymer ?
#
loop_
_entity_poly.entity_id
_entity_poly.type
_entity_poly.pdbx_seq_one_letter_code
_entity_poly.pdbx_strand_id
1 'polypeptide(L)'
;MPGSDLDLVERDPNGLNAHLGTLHFNDVFGEPDGVHSIDCVWKLSAKCFDCWKLLTYNLLTIFYGICIAAEWGCEFAYIAFWHIWIISPFMKIFEINCGLCQRIYASCVNCCVVPWCEACGAIFHAFKR
;
A
#
# COMPACT_ATOMS: atom_id res chain seq x y z
N MET A 1 21.60 -8.71 -13.77
CA MET A 1 20.94 -7.91 -12.73
C MET A 1 22.06 -7.30 -11.91
N PRO A 2 22.22 -5.97 -11.88
CA PRO A 2 23.23 -5.38 -11.01
C PRO A 2 22.83 -5.75 -9.58
N GLY A 3 23.77 -6.32 -8.81
CA GLY A 3 23.52 -6.68 -7.42
C GLY A 3 23.08 -5.42 -6.67
N SER A 4 21.85 -5.41 -6.20
CA SER A 4 21.41 -4.42 -5.23
C SER A 4 22.15 -4.75 -3.94
N ASP A 5 23.35 -4.19 -3.77
CA ASP A 5 24.05 -4.22 -2.51
C ASP A 5 23.09 -3.70 -1.42
N LEU A 6 22.94 -4.48 -0.35
CA LEU A 6 22.10 -4.12 0.77
C LEU A 6 22.68 -2.86 1.42
N ASP A 7 21.96 -1.75 1.36
CA ASP A 7 22.38 -0.51 2.01
C ASP A 7 22.29 -0.68 3.54
N LEU A 8 23.44 -0.63 4.19
CA LEU A 8 23.54 -0.80 5.64
C LEU A 8 23.29 0.50 6.41
N VAL A 9 23.36 1.65 5.72
CA VAL A 9 23.20 3.00 6.26
C VAL A 9 21.76 3.47 6.05
N GLU A 10 21.28 3.46 4.81
CA GLU A 10 19.91 3.83 4.45
C GLU A 10 19.01 2.59 4.36
N ARG A 11 18.51 2.14 5.51
CA ARG A 11 17.65 0.93 5.60
C ARG A 11 16.17 1.15 5.28
N ASP A 12 15.74 2.40 5.13
CA ASP A 12 14.36 2.77 4.75
C ASP A 12 14.34 3.77 3.57
N PRO A 13 14.86 3.38 2.39
CA PRO A 13 14.98 4.29 1.24
C PRO A 13 13.62 4.75 0.67
N ASN A 14 12.53 4.04 0.99
CA ASN A 14 11.18 4.38 0.57
C ASN A 14 10.36 5.11 1.65
N GLY A 15 10.96 5.38 2.82
CA GLY A 15 10.30 6.07 3.92
C GLY A 15 9.06 5.35 4.47
N LEU A 16 9.02 4.01 4.41
CA LEU A 16 7.89 3.21 4.88
C LEU A 16 7.60 3.47 6.37
N ASN A 17 8.63 3.74 7.15
CA ASN A 17 8.56 3.92 8.59
C ASN A 17 9.09 5.28 9.05
N ALA A 18 9.08 6.29 8.16
CA ALA A 18 9.59 7.64 8.45
C ALA A 18 8.97 8.27 9.73
N HIS A 19 7.69 7.98 10.00
CA HIS A 19 6.97 8.44 11.18
C HIS A 19 7.53 7.92 12.51
N LEU A 20 8.24 6.78 12.52
CA LEU A 20 8.91 6.26 13.72
C LEU A 20 10.25 6.97 14.00
N GLY A 21 10.86 7.55 12.95
CA GLY A 21 12.10 8.32 13.05
C GLY A 21 11.89 9.69 13.70
N THR A 22 10.69 10.26 13.60
CA THR A 22 10.33 11.57 14.16
C THR A 22 9.82 11.51 15.59
N LEU A 23 9.77 10.34 16.23
CA LEU A 23 9.27 10.20 17.60
C LEU A 23 10.37 10.58 18.61
N HIS A 24 10.29 11.80 19.14
CA HIS A 24 11.21 12.33 20.13
C HIS A 24 10.65 12.24 21.55
N PHE A 25 11.53 12.30 22.55
CA PHE A 25 11.15 12.34 23.97
C PHE A 25 10.12 13.43 24.28
N ASN A 26 10.30 14.61 23.67
CA ASN A 26 9.39 15.75 23.85
C ASN A 26 8.01 15.52 23.23
N ASP A 27 7.88 14.66 22.20
CA ASP A 27 6.58 14.35 21.60
C ASP A 27 5.73 13.46 22.52
N VAL A 28 6.36 12.76 23.45
CA VAL A 28 5.69 11.85 24.40
C VAL A 28 5.44 12.53 25.74
N PHE A 29 6.45 13.23 26.27
CA PHE A 29 6.44 13.76 27.64
C PHE A 29 6.50 15.28 27.74
N GLY A 30 6.56 15.99 26.61
CA GLY A 30 6.82 17.43 26.56
C GLY A 30 6.13 18.23 27.67
N GLU A 31 6.95 18.82 28.55
CA GLU A 31 6.46 19.64 29.65
C GLU A 31 6.07 21.04 29.14
N PRO A 32 4.94 21.60 29.58
CA PRO A 32 4.52 22.96 29.20
C PRO A 32 5.25 24.03 30.04
N ASP A 33 5.35 25.26 29.51
CA ASP A 33 6.13 26.40 30.08
C ASP A 33 5.83 26.79 31.55
N GLY A 34 4.76 26.26 32.14
CA GLY A 34 4.38 26.53 33.54
C GLY A 34 4.73 25.42 34.55
N VAL A 35 5.13 24.23 34.09
CA VAL A 35 5.37 23.07 34.95
C VAL A 35 6.58 22.29 34.44
N HIS A 36 7.77 22.71 34.86
CA HIS A 36 9.01 22.04 34.50
C HIS A 36 9.54 21.19 35.65
N SER A 37 9.88 19.94 35.34
CA SER A 37 10.72 19.11 36.17
C SER A 37 12.11 19.70 36.32
N ILE A 38 12.82 19.27 37.36
CA ILE A 38 14.21 19.67 37.59
C ILE A 38 15.07 19.27 36.38
N ASP A 39 15.86 20.21 35.85
CA ASP A 39 16.70 20.04 34.64
C ASP A 39 17.48 18.72 34.56
N CYS A 40 18.05 18.29 35.70
CA CYS A 40 18.81 17.04 35.78
C CYS A 40 17.92 15.82 35.51
N VAL A 41 16.73 15.80 36.11
CA VAL A 41 15.75 14.73 35.92
C VAL A 41 15.26 14.72 34.49
N TRP A 42 14.95 15.89 33.93
CA TRP A 42 14.51 16.02 32.53
C TRP A 42 15.56 15.47 31.55
N LYS A 43 16.83 15.90 31.68
CA LYS A 43 17.94 15.43 30.83
C LYS A 43 18.21 13.94 30.98
N LEU A 44 18.19 13.42 32.21
CA LEU A 44 18.43 11.99 32.46
C LEU A 44 17.29 11.14 31.91
N SER A 45 16.04 11.60 32.06
CA SER A 45 14.86 10.92 31.53
C SER A 45 14.90 10.83 30.01
N ALA A 46 15.27 11.92 29.32
CA ALA A 46 15.45 11.92 27.87
C ALA A 46 16.49 10.88 27.41
N LYS A 47 17.68 10.85 28.05
CA LYS A 47 18.71 9.86 27.73
C LYS A 47 18.28 8.42 28.03
N CYS A 48 17.59 8.23 29.15
CA CYS A 48 17.07 6.93 29.56
C CYS A 48 16.05 6.42 28.53
N PHE A 49 15.12 7.29 28.10
CA PHE A 49 14.13 6.98 27.08
C PHE A 49 14.77 6.51 25.77
N ASP A 50 15.71 7.29 25.21
CA ASP A 50 16.38 6.92 23.96
C ASP A 50 17.17 5.62 24.07
N CYS A 51 17.85 5.41 25.21
CA CYS A 51 18.60 4.19 25.49
C CYS A 51 17.69 2.97 25.51
N TRP A 52 16.59 3.00 26.27
CA TRP A 52 15.65 1.88 26.36
C TRP A 52 14.91 1.64 25.05
N LYS A 53 14.58 2.68 24.31
CA LYS A 53 13.97 2.58 22.97
C LYS A 53 14.89 1.81 22.02
N LEU A 54 16.16 2.22 21.93
CA LEU A 54 17.14 1.58 21.06
C LEU A 54 17.47 0.15 21.53
N LEU A 55 17.65 -0.05 22.83
CA LEU A 55 17.97 -1.35 23.40
C LEU A 55 16.86 -2.36 23.14
N THR A 56 15.61 -2.00 23.46
CA THR A 56 14.46 -2.90 23.27
C THR A 56 14.29 -3.27 21.80
N TYR A 57 14.39 -2.29 20.90
CA TYR A 57 14.31 -2.53 19.45
C TYR A 57 15.42 -3.47 18.98
N ASN A 58 16.67 -3.24 19.38
CA ASN A 58 17.79 -4.09 19.00
C ASN A 58 17.66 -5.51 19.57
N LEU A 59 17.21 -5.67 20.81
CA LEU A 59 16.97 -6.99 21.39
C LEU A 59 15.89 -7.76 20.61
N LEU A 60 14.77 -7.10 20.31
CA LEU A 60 13.69 -7.72 19.52
C LEU A 60 14.16 -8.14 18.13
N THR A 61 14.94 -7.30 17.45
CA THR A 61 15.49 -7.62 16.12
C THR A 61 16.52 -8.74 16.16
N ILE A 62 17.34 -8.84 17.21
CA ILE A 62 18.26 -9.98 17.41
C ILE A 62 17.51 -11.30 17.55
N PHE A 63 16.44 -11.33 18.36
CA PHE A 63 15.73 -12.57 18.64
C PHE A 63 14.75 -12.98 17.54
N TYR A 64 14.07 -12.02 16.92
CA TYR A 64 12.94 -12.30 16.01
C TYR A 64 13.12 -11.78 14.59
N GLY A 65 14.08 -10.88 14.35
CA GLY A 65 14.21 -10.18 13.06
C GLY A 65 14.39 -11.12 11.87
N ILE A 66 15.30 -12.10 11.98
CA ILE A 66 15.57 -13.05 10.89
C ILE A 66 14.38 -13.99 10.66
N CYS A 67 13.74 -14.47 11.74
CA CYS A 67 12.59 -15.37 11.63
C CYS A 67 11.40 -14.68 10.94
N ILE A 68 11.09 -13.46 11.34
CA ILE A 68 10.00 -12.66 10.73
C ILE A 68 10.35 -12.33 9.27
N ALA A 69 11.60 -11.98 8.97
CA ALA A 69 12.02 -11.73 7.59
C ALA A 69 11.85 -12.97 6.69
N ALA A 70 12.18 -14.15 7.22
CA ALA A 70 11.99 -15.42 6.50
C ALA A 70 10.50 -15.72 6.27
N GLU A 71 9.65 -15.51 7.28
CA GLU A 71 8.18 -15.67 7.18
C GLU A 71 7.60 -14.82 6.04
N TRP A 72 7.90 -13.52 6.01
CA TRP A 72 7.41 -12.63 4.95
C TRP A 72 7.97 -13.00 3.57
N GLY A 73 9.23 -13.45 3.49
CA GLY A 73 9.80 -13.96 2.25
C GLY A 73 9.01 -15.15 1.68
N CYS A 74 8.64 -16.10 2.55
CA CYS A 74 7.80 -17.23 2.18
C CYS A 74 6.39 -16.81 1.76
N GLU A 75 5.77 -15.88 2.50
CA GLU A 75 4.42 -15.39 2.21
C GLU A 75 4.36 -14.72 0.82
N PHE A 76 5.30 -13.82 0.51
CA PHE A 76 5.35 -13.18 -0.80
C PHE A 76 5.65 -14.17 -1.94
N ALA A 77 6.49 -15.18 -1.69
CA ALA A 77 6.72 -16.24 -2.68
C ALA A 77 5.43 -17.05 -2.96
N TYR A 78 4.67 -17.37 -1.92
CA TYR A 78 3.38 -18.05 -2.03
C TYR A 78 2.35 -17.21 -2.79
N ILE A 79 2.19 -15.93 -2.44
CA ILE A 79 1.29 -14.99 -3.13
C ILE A 79 1.66 -14.88 -4.62
N ALA A 80 2.96 -14.76 -4.93
CA ALA A 80 3.45 -14.69 -6.31
C ALA A 80 3.12 -15.97 -7.08
N PHE A 81 3.32 -17.14 -6.46
CA PHE A 81 2.96 -18.42 -7.07
C PHE A 81 1.47 -18.48 -7.44
N TRP A 82 0.57 -18.13 -6.51
CA TRP A 82 -0.87 -18.11 -6.80
C TRP A 82 -1.22 -17.12 -7.92
N HIS A 83 -0.63 -15.93 -7.90
CA HIS A 83 -0.90 -14.93 -8.94
C HIS A 83 -0.49 -15.42 -10.32
N ILE A 84 0.69 -16.03 -10.45
CA ILE A 84 1.23 -16.47 -11.73
C ILE A 84 0.50 -17.71 -12.24
N TRP A 85 0.35 -18.72 -11.40
CA TRP A 85 -0.09 -20.05 -11.84
C TRP A 85 -1.59 -20.25 -11.81
N ILE A 86 -2.32 -19.46 -11.01
CA ILE A 86 -3.75 -19.65 -10.79
C ILE A 86 -4.52 -18.41 -11.23
N ILE A 87 -4.29 -17.27 -10.59
CA ILE A 87 -5.10 -16.06 -10.82
C ILE A 87 -4.95 -15.56 -12.25
N SER A 88 -3.73 -15.47 -12.78
CA SER A 88 -3.51 -14.95 -14.13
C SER A 88 -4.22 -15.78 -15.22
N PRO A 89 -4.13 -17.13 -15.24
CA PRO A 89 -4.95 -17.95 -16.13
C PRO A 89 -6.46 -17.77 -15.93
N PHE A 90 -6.93 -17.74 -14.68
CA PHE A 90 -8.36 -17.52 -14.40
C PHE A 90 -8.85 -16.17 -14.91
N MET A 91 -8.06 -15.12 -14.73
CA MET A 91 -8.36 -13.79 -15.27
C MET A 91 -8.45 -13.82 -16.80
N LYS A 92 -7.60 -14.60 -17.48
CA LYS A 92 -7.67 -14.78 -18.94
C LYS A 92 -8.93 -15.53 -19.37
N ILE A 93 -9.33 -16.58 -18.64
CA ILE A 93 -10.60 -17.28 -18.89
C ILE A 93 -11.78 -16.30 -18.71
N PHE A 94 -11.77 -15.53 -17.63
CA PHE A 94 -12.80 -14.54 -17.36
C PHE A 94 -12.87 -13.47 -18.45
N GLU A 95 -11.74 -12.95 -18.90
CA GLU A 95 -11.63 -11.98 -20.00
C GLU A 95 -12.26 -12.52 -21.29
N ILE A 96 -11.99 -13.77 -21.67
CA ILE A 96 -12.57 -14.41 -22.85
C ILE A 96 -14.10 -14.50 -22.74
N ASN A 97 -14.61 -14.93 -21.59
CA ASN A 97 -16.05 -15.06 -21.35
C ASN A 97 -16.76 -13.69 -21.35
N CYS A 98 -16.17 -12.70 -20.67
CA CYS A 98 -16.67 -11.33 -20.70
C CYS A 98 -16.66 -10.73 -22.11
N GLY A 99 -15.64 -11.03 -22.92
CA GLY A 99 -15.60 -10.60 -24.32
C GLY A 99 -16.77 -11.16 -25.14
N LEU A 100 -17.18 -12.40 -24.89
CA LEU A 100 -18.38 -12.96 -25.51
C LEU A 100 -19.66 -12.25 -25.04
N CYS A 101 -19.81 -12.05 -23.72
CA CYS A 101 -20.94 -11.31 -23.15
C CYS A 101 -21.03 -9.90 -23.73
N GLN A 102 -19.90 -9.21 -23.90
CA GLN A 102 -19.84 -7.88 -24.51
C GLN A 102 -20.33 -7.89 -25.96
N ARG A 103 -19.98 -8.90 -26.76
CA ARG A 103 -20.45 -9.03 -28.14
C ARG A 103 -21.96 -9.27 -28.21
N ILE A 104 -22.49 -10.11 -27.32
CA ILE A 104 -23.93 -10.36 -27.22
C ILE A 104 -24.64 -9.05 -26.83
N TYR A 105 -24.16 -8.39 -25.78
CA TYR A 105 -24.70 -7.11 -25.33
C TYR A 105 -24.68 -6.04 -26.42
N ALA A 106 -23.57 -5.87 -27.13
CA ALA A 106 -23.45 -4.94 -28.25
C ALA A 106 -24.46 -5.25 -29.36
N SER A 107 -24.70 -6.54 -29.65
CA SER A 107 -25.72 -6.96 -30.62
C SER A 107 -27.12 -6.56 -30.16
N CYS A 108 -27.46 -6.78 -28.89
CA CYS A 108 -28.74 -6.34 -28.32
C CYS A 108 -28.92 -4.82 -28.39
N VAL A 109 -27.89 -4.04 -28.06
CA VAL A 109 -27.93 -2.57 -28.14
C VAL A 109 -28.12 -2.11 -29.59
N ASN A 110 -27.41 -2.71 -30.55
CA ASN A 110 -27.54 -2.34 -31.96
C ASN A 110 -28.90 -2.70 -32.56
N CYS A 111 -29.48 -3.84 -32.18
CA CYS A 111 -30.79 -4.24 -32.70
C CYS A 111 -31.95 -3.50 -32.04
N CYS A 112 -31.84 -3.21 -30.74
CA CYS A 112 -32.94 -2.65 -29.98
C CYS A 112 -32.77 -1.14 -29.80
N VAL A 113 -31.67 -0.69 -29.20
CA VAL A 113 -31.54 0.70 -28.71
C VAL A 113 -31.21 1.67 -29.85
N VAL A 114 -30.29 1.30 -30.74
CA VAL A 114 -29.83 2.18 -31.83
C VAL A 114 -30.99 2.66 -32.73
N PRO A 115 -31.90 1.80 -33.22
CA PRO A 115 -33.02 2.24 -34.06
C PRO A 115 -33.95 3.25 -33.38
N TRP A 116 -34.24 3.07 -32.08
CA TRP A 116 -35.06 4.04 -31.33
C TRP A 116 -34.35 5.38 -31.18
N CYS A 117 -33.05 5.36 -30.88
CA CYS A 117 -32.25 6.57 -30.79
C CYS A 117 -32.17 7.32 -32.13
N GLU A 118 -31.97 6.60 -33.25
CA GLU A 118 -31.97 7.17 -34.60
C GLU A 118 -33.33 7.78 -34.96
N ALA A 119 -34.43 7.07 -34.68
CA ALA A 119 -35.78 7.58 -34.92
C ALA A 119 -36.08 8.87 -34.14
N CYS A 120 -35.71 8.91 -32.85
CA CYS A 120 -35.84 10.11 -32.03
C CYS A 120 -34.96 11.25 -32.54
N GLY A 121 -33.71 10.95 -32.94
CA GLY A 121 -32.79 11.94 -33.52
C GLY A 121 -33.31 12.54 -34.83
N ALA A 122 -33.96 11.74 -35.68
CA ALA A 122 -34.56 12.20 -36.93
C ALA A 122 -35.65 13.26 -36.72
N ILE A 123 -36.43 13.15 -35.64
CA ILE A 123 -37.45 14.16 -35.27
C ILE A 123 -36.79 15.52 -35.03
N PHE A 124 -35.72 15.57 -34.24
CA PHE A 124 -35.00 16.82 -33.98
C PHE A 124 -34.30 17.37 -35.23
N HIS A 125 -33.85 16.50 -36.13
CA HIS A 125 -33.26 16.90 -37.41
C HIS A 125 -34.30 17.56 -38.34
N ALA A 126 -35.58 17.17 -38.27
CA ALA A 126 -36.66 17.79 -39.03
C ALA A 126 -36.99 19.23 -38.56
N PHE A 127 -36.66 19.59 -37.32
CA PHE A 127 -36.83 20.95 -36.79
C PHE A 127 -35.64 21.88 -37.07
N LYS A 128 -34.54 21.34 -37.59
CA LYS A 128 -33.35 22.11 -37.96
C LYS A 128 -33.53 22.70 -39.37
N ARG A 129 -34.37 23.73 -39.47
CA ARG A 129 -34.53 24.58 -40.66
C ARG A 129 -33.88 25.94 -40.42
#